data_AF-A0AA96G0R1-F1
#
_entry.id   AF-A0AA96G0R1-F1
#
_cell.length_a   1.000
_cell.length_b   1.000
_cell.length_c   1.000
_cell.angle_alpha   90.00
_cell.angle_beta   90.00
_cell.angle_gamma   90.00
#
_symmetry.space_group_name_H-M   'P 1'
#
loop_
_entity.id
_entity.type
_entity.pdbx_description
1 polymer ?
#
loop_
_entity_poly.entity_id
_entity_poly.type
_entity_poly.pdbx_seq_one_letter_code
_entity_poly.pdbx_strand_id
1 'polypeptide(L)'
;MSGLDLRIDRLVLGADVPAEHRHRIEGITHRALAVFETLARAELVRLGAHGGRARLDTLSGGEVAVDLAREGDEEVAGRIARAWLDTLRLALG
;
A
#
# COMPACT_ATOMS: atom_id res chain seq x y z
N MET A 1 -5.76 -23.64 -12.10
CA MET A 1 -4.81 -22.69 -11.48
C MET A 1 -5.56 -21.91 -10.43
N SER A 2 -5.41 -22.27 -9.16
CA SER A 2 -6.16 -21.67 -8.06
C SER A 2 -5.27 -20.60 -7.42
N GLY A 3 -5.32 -19.38 -7.95
CA GLY A 3 -4.64 -18.22 -7.36
C GLY A 3 -5.47 -17.63 -6.23
N LEU A 4 -4.83 -17.06 -5.21
CA LEU A 4 -5.54 -16.20 -4.27
C LEU A 4 -5.94 -14.91 -4.99
N ASP A 5 -7.23 -14.62 -4.99
CA ASP A 5 -7.78 -13.35 -5.45
C ASP A 5 -7.95 -12.43 -4.22
N LEU A 6 -7.11 -11.40 -4.13
CA LEU A 6 -7.19 -10.37 -3.09
C LEU A 6 -7.98 -9.19 -3.63
N ARG A 7 -9.15 -8.94 -3.05
CA ARG A 7 -9.95 -7.77 -3.33
C ARG A 7 -9.92 -6.82 -2.14
N ILE A 8 -9.45 -5.60 -2.39
CA ILE A 8 -9.50 -4.48 -1.46
C ILE A 8 -10.53 -3.49 -2.03
N ASP A 9 -11.68 -3.36 -1.36
CA ASP A 9 -12.76 -2.49 -1.85
C ASP A 9 -12.43 -1.00 -1.66
N ARG A 10 -11.65 -0.67 -0.62
CA ARG A 10 -11.26 0.71 -0.33
C ARG A 10 -9.88 0.78 0.32
N LEU A 11 -9.04 1.63 -0.26
CA LEU A 11 -7.79 2.10 0.33
C LEU A 11 -7.91 3.61 0.56
N VAL A 12 -7.79 4.04 1.82
CA VAL A 12 -7.88 5.46 2.19
C VAL A 12 -6.50 5.94 2.62
N LEU A 13 -6.02 7.00 1.98
CA LEU A 13 -4.83 7.71 2.41
C LEU A 13 -5.25 9.05 3.02
N GLY A 14 -5.10 9.18 4.34
CA GLY A 14 -5.12 10.47 5.01
C GLY A 14 -3.75 11.10 4.90
N ALA A 15 -3.68 12.35 4.42
CA ALA A 15 -2.42 13.06 4.28
C ALA A 15 -2.57 14.47 4.86
N ASP A 16 -1.80 14.77 5.90
CA ASP A 16 -1.62 16.14 6.39
C ASP A 16 -0.34 16.70 5.74
N VAL A 17 -0.53 17.49 4.69
CA VAL A 17 0.55 17.91 3.79
C VAL A 17 0.51 19.43 3.61
N PRO A 18 1.65 20.14 3.80
CA PRO A 18 1.76 21.55 3.50
C PRO A 18 1.30 21.89 2.08
N ALA A 19 0.70 23.06 1.91
CA ALA A 19 0.08 23.46 0.64
C ALA A 19 1.06 23.38 -0.55
N GLU A 20 2.33 23.73 -0.35
CA GLU A 20 3.36 23.68 -1.39
C GLU A 20 3.64 22.28 -1.95
N HIS A 21 3.34 21.21 -1.21
CA HIS A 21 3.64 19.83 -1.61
C HIS A 21 2.41 19.05 -2.07
N ARG A 22 1.20 19.63 -1.99
CA ARG A 22 -0.05 18.95 -2.38
C ARG A 22 -0.04 18.40 -3.80
N HIS A 23 0.61 19.11 -4.73
CA HIS A 23 0.72 18.70 -6.13
C HIS A 23 1.50 17.39 -6.34
N ARG A 24 2.33 16.98 -5.38
CA ARG A 24 3.11 15.74 -5.44
C ARG A 24 2.34 14.52 -4.94
N ILE A 25 1.35 14.74 -4.08
CA ILE A 25 0.66 13.67 -3.35
C ILE A 25 -0.05 12.70 -4.29
N GLU A 26 -0.68 13.19 -5.35
CA GLU A 26 -1.33 12.33 -6.33
C GLU A 26 -0.32 11.39 -7.00
N GLY A 27 0.80 11.92 -7.50
CA GLY A 27 1.87 11.13 -8.13
C GLY A 27 2.49 10.12 -7.17
N ILE A 28 2.83 10.54 -5.95
CA ILE A 28 3.37 9.66 -4.90
C ILE A 28 2.37 8.54 -4.58
N THR A 29 1.08 8.85 -4.47
CA THR A 29 0.04 7.88 -4.14
C THR A 29 -0.14 6.84 -5.25
N HIS A 30 -0.20 7.27 -6.51
CA HIS A 30 -0.25 6.36 -7.65
C HIS A 30 0.98 5.45 -7.71
N ARG A 31 2.16 6.01 -7.43
CA ARG A 31 3.39 5.24 -7.42
C ARG A 31 3.41 4.23 -6.28
N ALA A 32 2.98 4.63 -5.08
CA ALA A 32 2.88 3.76 -3.91
C ALA A 32 1.93 2.59 -4.19
N LEU A 33 0.81 2.84 -4.87
CA LEU A 33 -0.14 1.79 -5.25
C LEU A 33 0.48 0.75 -6.18
N ALA A 34 1.18 1.19 -7.23
CA ALA A 34 1.86 0.28 -8.16
C ALA A 34 2.95 -0.58 -7.47
N VAL A 35 3.70 0.03 -6.54
CA VAL A 35 4.69 -0.70 -5.74
C VAL A 35 4.00 -1.70 -4.80
N PHE A 36 2.94 -1.27 -4.13
CA PHE A 36 2.17 -2.12 -3.22
C PHE A 36 1.56 -3.33 -3.93
N GLU A 37 0.95 -3.17 -5.10
CA GLU A 37 0.39 -4.29 -5.88
C GLU A 37 1.43 -5.37 -6.18
N THR A 38 2.65 -4.94 -6.54
CA THR A 38 3.78 -5.84 -6.81
C THR A 38 4.18 -6.59 -5.54
N LEU A 39 4.33 -5.87 -4.42
CA LEU A 39 4.72 -6.44 -3.14
C LEU A 39 3.65 -7.39 -2.58
N ALA A 40 2.39 -6.99 -2.63
CA ALA A 40 1.26 -7.78 -2.17
C ALA A 40 1.17 -9.09 -2.96
N ARG A 41 1.29 -9.04 -4.30
CA ARG A 41 1.31 -10.26 -5.12
C ARG A 41 2.40 -11.23 -4.70
N ALA A 42 3.63 -10.73 -4.50
CA ALA A 42 4.74 -11.57 -4.05
C ALA A 42 4.47 -12.17 -2.67
N GLU A 43 3.89 -11.40 -1.75
CA GLU A 43 3.53 -11.85 -0.40
C GLU A 43 2.46 -12.93 -0.42
N LEU A 44 1.40 -12.79 -1.23
CA LEU A 44 0.34 -13.79 -1.35
C LEU A 44 0.88 -15.11 -1.93
N VAL A 45 1.79 -15.05 -2.89
CA VAL A 45 2.50 -16.23 -3.41
C VAL A 45 3.32 -16.89 -2.29
N ARG A 46 4.06 -16.10 -1.51
CA ARG A 46 4.88 -16.57 -0.38
C ARG A 46 4.04 -17.28 0.69
N LEU A 47 2.84 -16.79 0.99
CA LEU A 47 1.94 -17.38 1.98
C LEU A 47 1.33 -18.71 1.53
N GLY A 48 1.68 -19.22 0.34
CA GLY A 48 1.10 -20.46 -0.17
C GLY A 48 -0.41 -20.34 -0.37
N ALA A 49 -0.92 -19.10 -0.52
CA ALA A 49 -2.31 -18.81 -0.72
C ALA A 49 -2.70 -19.31 -2.11
N HIS A 50 -3.04 -20.59 -2.19
CA HIS A 50 -3.34 -21.31 -3.40
C HIS A 50 -4.81 -21.75 -3.31
N GLY A 51 -5.69 -20.89 -3.79
CA GLY A 51 -7.10 -21.23 -4.04
C GLY A 51 -8.15 -20.70 -3.06
N GLY A 52 -7.76 -19.88 -2.07
CA GLY A 52 -8.72 -19.10 -1.27
C GLY A 52 -9.05 -17.75 -1.92
N ARG A 53 -10.24 -17.21 -1.68
CA ARG A 53 -10.52 -15.79 -1.94
C ARG A 53 -10.38 -15.04 -0.62
N ALA A 54 -9.48 -14.07 -0.55
CA ALA A 54 -9.35 -13.20 0.60
C ALA A 54 -10.00 -11.86 0.22
N ARG A 55 -11.06 -11.48 0.93
CA ARG A 55 -11.69 -10.17 0.77
C ARG A 55 -11.41 -9.35 2.02
N LEU A 56 -10.86 -8.16 1.81
CA LEU A 56 -10.73 -7.16 2.85
C LEU A 56 -11.61 -5.97 2.45
N ASP A 57 -12.68 -5.75 3.22
CA ASP A 57 -13.58 -4.63 2.97
C ASP A 57 -12.87 -3.29 3.17
N THR A 58 -11.94 -3.22 4.12
CA THR A 58 -11.10 -2.03 4.37
C THR A 58 -9.74 -2.46 4.91
N LEU A 59 -8.69 -1.83 4.38
CA LEU A 59 -7.33 -1.92 4.91
C LEU A 59 -6.95 -0.57 5.52
N SER A 60 -6.73 -0.55 6.85
CA SER A 60 -6.40 0.66 7.61
C SER A 60 -5.05 0.47 8.30
N GLY A 61 -4.06 1.26 7.91
CA GLY A 61 -2.71 1.25 8.49
C GLY A 61 -2.48 2.42 9.44
N GLY A 62 -1.35 2.40 10.14
CA GLY A 62 -0.87 3.52 10.95
C GLY A 62 -0.34 4.69 10.11
N GLU A 63 0.01 5.79 10.78
CA GLU A 63 0.58 6.97 10.15
C GLU A 63 1.98 6.69 9.59
N VAL A 64 2.25 7.23 8.39
CA VAL A 64 3.58 7.17 7.75
C VAL A 64 4.14 8.59 7.72
N ALA A 65 5.08 8.88 8.63
CA ALA A 65 5.75 10.19 8.67
C ALA A 65 6.78 10.31 7.54
N VAL A 66 6.66 11.34 6.69
CA VAL A 66 7.55 11.57 5.55
C VAL A 66 7.99 13.02 5.52
N ASP A 67 9.23 13.27 5.13
CA ASP A 67 9.79 14.61 4.91
C ASP A 67 9.84 14.89 3.41
N LEU A 68 8.75 15.47 2.89
CA LEU A 68 8.66 15.79 1.46
C LEU A 68 9.70 16.83 1.00
N ALA A 69 10.30 17.60 1.90
CA ALA A 69 11.33 18.56 1.52
C ALA A 69 12.69 17.88 1.25
N ARG A 70 12.90 16.69 1.82
CA ARG A 70 14.17 15.95 1.77
C ARG A 70 14.10 14.64 1.01
N GLU A 71 12.92 14.03 0.95
CA GLU A 71 12.67 12.74 0.30
C GLU A 71 12.15 12.95 -1.13
N GLY A 72 12.64 12.10 -2.04
CA GLY A 72 12.13 12.02 -3.41
C GLY A 72 10.82 11.23 -3.47
N ASP A 73 9.99 11.50 -4.49
CA ASP A 73 8.65 10.89 -4.62
C ASP A 73 8.69 9.35 -4.60
N GLU A 74 9.70 8.74 -5.23
CA GLU A 74 9.87 7.29 -5.26
C GLU A 74 10.19 6.69 -3.87
N GLU A 75 10.97 7.40 -3.05
CA GLU A 75 11.33 6.96 -1.71
C GLU A 75 10.11 6.98 -0.79
N VAL A 76 9.37 8.10 -0.82
CA VAL A 76 8.11 8.28 -0.10
C VAL A 76 7.09 7.23 -0.53
N ALA A 77 6.91 7.03 -1.83
CA ALA A 77 6.01 6.02 -2.38
C ALA A 77 6.37 4.61 -1.91
N GLY A 78 7.67 4.27 -1.90
CA GLY A 78 8.17 2.99 -1.41
C GLY A 78 7.87 2.77 0.08
N ARG A 79 7.98 3.81 0.92
CA ARG A 79 7.64 3.73 2.35
C ARG A 79 6.16 3.53 2.58
N ILE A 80 5.30 4.28 1.89
CA ILE A 80 3.84 4.13 1.97
C ILE A 80 3.43 2.71 1.54
N ALA A 81 3.96 2.22 0.41
CA ALA A 81 3.66 0.89 -0.09
C ALA A 81 4.05 -0.23 0.90
N ARG A 82 5.20 -0.09 1.57
CA ARG A 82 5.63 -1.04 2.61
C ARG A 82 4.73 -0.99 3.84
N ALA A 83 4.31 0.19 4.28
CA ALA A 83 3.39 0.32 5.40
C ALA A 83 2.02 -0.34 5.10
N TRP A 84 1.51 -0.19 3.87
CA TRP A 84 0.31 -0.92 3.43
C TRP A 84 0.53 -2.43 3.40
N LEU A 85 1.69 -2.90 2.93
CA LEU A 85 2.02 -4.33 2.95
C LEU A 85 2.06 -4.89 4.37
N ASP A 86 2.66 -4.17 5.31
CA ASP A 86 2.72 -4.61 6.69
C ASP A 86 1.33 -4.65 7.32
N THR A 87 0.46 -3.69 6.99
CA THR A 87 -0.96 -3.72 7.38
C THR A 87 -1.67 -4.93 6.77
N LEU A 88 -1.43 -5.23 5.49
CA LEU A 88 -2.00 -6.39 4.82
C LEU A 88 -1.56 -7.71 5.48
N ARG A 89 -0.28 -7.82 5.84
CA ARG A 89 0.26 -9.00 6.57
C ARG A 89 -0.44 -9.21 7.90
N LEU A 90 -0.68 -8.13 8.65
CA LEU A 90 -1.42 -8.20 9.91
C LEU A 90 -2.89 -8.61 9.70
N ALA A 91 -3.52 -8.19 8.60
CA ALA A 91 -4.90 -8.55 8.29
C ALA A 91 -5.07 -9.99 7.76
N LEU A 92 -4.00 -10.60 7.25
CA LEU A 92 -3.99 -11.97 6.71
C LEU A 92 -3.46 -13.02 7.70
N GLY A 93 -2.86 -12.59 8.81
CA GLY A 93 -2.40 -13.44 9.92
C GLY A 93 -3.45 -13.60 11.02
#